data_AF-A0AAV7YQQ8-F1
#
_entry.id   AF-A0AAV7YQQ8-F1
#
_cell.length_a   1.000
_cell.length_b   1.000
_cell.length_c   1.000
_cell.angle_alpha   90.00
_cell.angle_beta   90.00
_cell.angle_gamma   90.00
#
_symmetry.space_group_name_H-M   'P 1'
#
loop_
_entity.id
_entity.type
_entity.pdbx_description
1 polymer ?
#
loop_
_entity_poly.entity_id
_entity_poly.type
_entity_poly.pdbx_seq_one_letter_code
_entity_poly.pdbx_strand_id
1 'polypeptide(L)'
;MNRWTKFCATFEENLGDKLSKFAGIQYDHPYISLTLLVLIIVASIGGFYFQETENSVSKIYVPQYANSGKKLLTKAGIDMMFNFDKKVKEIEITYDDKLYTFYDLCTVNAITWECQVSGILDFWNFNQSLVEQDKIISVINDQKNIVTGQYLDESAGMLGLTKNDNGEIIEVAVLTLNYAMEKQDKKEKPTEKWLKLHILLKKLNEI
;
A
#
# COMPACT_ATOMS: atom_id res chain seq x y z
N MET A 1 -13.77 -51.40 -12.41
CA MET A 1 -14.25 -50.13 -11.83
C MET A 1 -13.07 -49.44 -11.16
N ASN A 2 -12.69 -48.22 -11.58
CA ASN A 2 -11.48 -47.56 -11.06
C ASN A 2 -11.75 -46.94 -9.67
N ARG A 3 -10.70 -46.70 -8.86
CA ARG A 3 -10.85 -46.13 -7.51
C ARG A 3 -11.60 -44.79 -7.47
N TRP A 4 -11.48 -43.98 -8.53
CA TRP A 4 -12.17 -42.70 -8.67
C TRP A 4 -13.69 -42.84 -8.79
N THR A 5 -14.17 -43.77 -9.63
CA THR A 5 -15.59 -44.04 -9.80
C THR A 5 -16.26 -44.56 -8.52
N LYS A 6 -15.52 -45.31 -7.70
CA LYS A 6 -16.01 -45.77 -6.39
C LYS A 6 -16.06 -44.62 -5.37
N PHE A 7 -15.07 -43.72 -5.37
CA PHE A 7 -15.05 -42.54 -4.51
C PHE A 7 -16.19 -41.58 -4.83
N CYS A 8 -16.41 -41.25 -6.11
CA CYS A 8 -17.51 -40.36 -6.51
C CYS A 8 -18.87 -40.92 -6.13
N ALA A 9 -19.13 -42.21 -6.37
CA ALA A 9 -20.40 -42.84 -6.00
C ALA A 9 -20.63 -42.81 -4.48
N THR A 10 -19.61 -43.16 -3.68
CA THR A 10 -19.71 -43.11 -2.21
C THR A 10 -19.80 -41.68 -1.68
N PHE A 11 -19.21 -40.69 -2.35
CA PHE A 11 -19.33 -39.28 -1.99
C PHE A 11 -20.74 -38.75 -2.29
N GLU A 12 -21.30 -39.06 -3.46
CA GLU A 12 -22.66 -38.67 -3.85
C GLU A 12 -23.71 -39.26 -2.91
N GLU A 13 -23.62 -40.56 -2.59
CA GLU A 13 -24.54 -41.21 -1.64
C GLU A 13 -24.44 -40.59 -0.24
N ASN A 14 -23.22 -40.38 0.28
CA ASN A 14 -23.03 -39.81 1.62
C ASN A 14 -23.41 -38.33 1.71
N LEU A 15 -23.19 -37.55 0.65
CA LEU A 15 -23.57 -36.14 0.62
C LEU A 15 -25.08 -36.01 0.44
N GLY A 16 -25.68 -36.82 -0.44
CA GLY A 16 -27.13 -36.86 -0.66
C GLY A 16 -27.90 -37.21 0.61
N ASP A 17 -27.48 -38.24 1.34
CA ASP A 17 -28.10 -38.63 2.61
C ASP A 17 -27.98 -37.56 3.70
N LYS A 18 -26.87 -36.81 3.73
CA LYS A 18 -26.68 -35.73 4.70
C LYS A 18 -27.50 -34.50 4.34
N LEU A 19 -27.57 -34.13 3.07
CA LEU A 19 -28.36 -33.02 2.59
C LEU A 19 -29.86 -33.28 2.71
N SER A 20 -30.31 -34.51 2.45
CA SER A 20 -31.73 -34.89 2.60
C SER A 20 -32.17 -34.87 4.05
N LYS A 21 -31.34 -35.35 4.98
CA LYS A 21 -31.58 -35.23 6.44
C LYS A 21 -31.61 -33.78 6.90
N PHE A 22 -30.71 -32.94 6.38
CA PHE A 22 -30.70 -31.51 6.69
C PHE A 22 -31.96 -30.80 6.15
N ALA A 23 -32.37 -31.11 4.93
CA ALA A 23 -33.60 -30.58 4.34
C ALA A 23 -34.86 -31.04 5.10
N GLY A 24 -34.89 -32.29 5.57
CA GLY A 24 -35.97 -32.79 6.43
C GLY A 24 -36.11 -31.99 7.72
N ILE A 25 -34.99 -31.74 8.42
CA ILE A 25 -34.98 -30.90 9.64
C ILE A 25 -35.46 -29.48 9.35
N GLN A 26 -35.11 -28.90 8.21
CA GLN A 26 -35.59 -27.59 7.79
C GLN A 26 -37.09 -27.57 7.51
N TYR A 27 -37.64 -28.65 6.95
CA TYR A 27 -39.07 -28.77 6.65
C TYR A 27 -39.91 -28.99 7.92
N ASP A 28 -39.43 -29.82 8.85
CA ASP A 28 -40.14 -30.13 10.09
C ASP A 28 -40.13 -28.96 11.08
N HIS A 29 -39.08 -28.12 11.04
CA HIS A 29 -38.91 -26.99 11.96
C HIS A 29 -38.46 -25.70 11.26
N PRO A 30 -39.30 -25.11 10.38
CA PRO A 30 -38.91 -23.97 9.55
C PRO A 30 -38.57 -22.73 10.38
N TYR A 31 -39.26 -22.52 11.50
CA TYR A 31 -39.03 -21.38 12.39
C TYR A 31 -37.68 -21.44 13.11
N ILE A 32 -37.22 -22.65 13.49
CA ILE A 32 -35.92 -22.82 14.16
C ILE A 32 -34.78 -22.54 13.16
N SER A 33 -34.89 -23.08 11.94
CA SER A 33 -33.90 -22.82 10.88
C SER A 33 -33.84 -21.33 10.51
N LEU A 34 -34.98 -20.66 10.41
CA LEU A 34 -35.04 -19.24 10.09
C LEU A 34 -34.41 -18.38 11.21
N THR A 35 -34.74 -18.69 12.47
CA THR A 35 -34.17 -17.99 13.63
C THR A 35 -32.66 -18.12 13.68
N LEU A 36 -32.13 -19.32 13.44
CA LEU A 36 -30.69 -19.58 13.46
C LEU A 36 -29.96 -18.86 12.32
N LEU A 37 -30.56 -18.80 11.12
CA LEU A 37 -30.04 -18.02 10.00
C LEU A 37 -29.95 -16.53 10.34
N VAL A 38 -31.01 -15.96 10.92
CA VAL A 38 -31.04 -14.55 11.34
C VAL A 38 -29.96 -14.28 12.39
N LEU A 39 -29.78 -15.17 13.38
CA LEU A 39 -28.72 -15.03 14.38
C LEU A 39 -27.31 -15.04 13.76
N ILE A 40 -27.06 -15.91 12.78
CA ILE A 40 -25.77 -15.93 12.06
C ILE A 40 -25.55 -14.63 11.29
N ILE A 41 -26.58 -14.10 10.62
CA ILE A 41 -26.48 -12.84 9.88
C ILE A 41 -26.18 -11.69 10.85
N VAL A 42 -26.90 -11.59 11.97
CA VAL A 42 -26.70 -10.53 12.97
C VAL A 42 -25.31 -10.61 13.60
N ALA A 43 -24.85 -11.81 13.96
CA ALA A 43 -23.50 -12.02 14.48
C ALA A 43 -22.42 -11.62 13.45
N SER A 44 -22.64 -11.94 12.17
CA SER A 44 -21.72 -11.59 11.09
C SER A 44 -21.67 -10.08 10.85
N ILE A 45 -22.82 -9.40 10.87
CA ILE A 45 -22.92 -7.94 10.73
C ILE A 45 -22.27 -7.24 11.94
N GLY A 46 -22.42 -7.79 13.14
CA GLY A 46 -21.76 -7.28 14.34
C GLY A 46 -20.22 -7.25 14.22
N GLY A 47 -19.63 -8.19 13.48
CA GLY A 47 -18.20 -8.19 13.18
C GLY A 47 -17.76 -7.00 12.32
N PHE A 48 -18.61 -6.51 11.42
CA PHE A 48 -18.31 -5.31 10.61
C PHE A 48 -18.29 -4.02 11.43
N TYR A 49 -18.99 -3.96 12.56
CA TYR A 49 -18.90 -2.81 13.48
C TYR A 49 -17.53 -2.69 14.15
N PHE A 50 -16.82 -3.80 14.33
CA PHE A 50 -15.45 -3.84 14.86
C PHE A 50 -14.40 -3.86 13.76
N GLN A 51 -14.80 -3.79 12.49
CA GLN A 51 -13.87 -3.58 11.40
C GLN A 51 -13.40 -2.13 11.46
N GLU A 52 -12.41 -1.87 12.32
CA GLU A 52 -11.56 -0.71 12.17
C GLU A 52 -10.98 -0.78 10.77
N THR A 53 -11.44 0.10 9.88
CA THR A 53 -10.73 0.34 8.64
C THR A 53 -9.35 0.83 9.07
N GLU A 54 -8.33 -0.04 9.02
CA GLU A 54 -6.92 0.34 9.13
C GLU A 54 -6.65 1.32 7.98
N ASN A 55 -7.01 2.58 8.19
CA ASN A 55 -6.89 3.70 7.27
C ASN A 55 -5.59 4.46 7.58
N SER A 56 -4.59 3.78 8.13
CA SER A 56 -3.26 4.34 8.24
C SER A 56 -2.61 4.27 6.86
N VAL A 57 -2.46 5.45 6.26
CA VAL A 57 -1.77 5.68 4.98
C VAL A 57 -0.39 5.01 4.97
N SER A 58 0.21 4.76 6.15
CA SER A 58 1.50 4.08 6.31
C SER A 58 1.53 2.60 5.85
N LYS A 59 0.38 1.93 5.65
CA LYS A 59 0.36 0.52 5.19
C LYS A 59 -0.20 0.30 3.78
N ILE A 60 -0.80 1.30 3.13
CA ILE A 60 -1.61 1.07 1.91
C ILE A 60 -0.81 1.17 0.59
N TYR A 61 0.42 1.66 0.59
CA TYR A 61 1.22 1.74 -0.64
C TYR A 61 2.65 1.23 -0.45
N VAL A 62 2.79 -0.09 -0.34
CA VAL A 62 4.01 -0.75 -0.83
C VAL A 62 3.63 -1.40 -2.15
N PRO A 63 4.08 -0.91 -3.31
CA PRO A 63 3.83 -1.59 -4.56
C PRO A 63 4.29 -3.05 -4.43
N GLN A 64 3.40 -4.01 -4.72
CA GLN A 64 3.72 -5.45 -4.75
C GLN A 64 4.76 -5.82 -5.84
N TYR A 65 5.36 -4.82 -6.51
CA TYR A 65 6.49 -4.95 -7.43
C TYR A 65 7.82 -5.30 -6.75
N ALA A 66 7.87 -5.38 -5.41
CA ALA A 66 9.04 -5.85 -4.65
C ALA A 66 9.52 -7.27 -5.03
N ASN A 67 8.74 -8.04 -5.79
CA ASN A 67 9.06 -9.41 -6.21
C ASN A 67 9.60 -9.57 -7.63
N SER A 68 9.91 -8.50 -8.37
CA SER A 68 10.27 -8.66 -9.80
C SER A 68 11.74 -8.99 -10.09
N GLY A 69 12.62 -9.11 -9.08
CA GLY A 69 14.04 -9.40 -9.30
C GLY A 69 14.77 -8.37 -10.19
N LYS A 70 14.16 -7.19 -10.39
CA LYS A 70 14.75 -6.08 -11.13
C LYS A 70 15.54 -5.24 -10.15
N LYS A 71 16.83 -5.03 -10.46
CA LYS A 71 17.69 -4.08 -9.75
C LYS A 71 17.04 -2.68 -9.81
N LEU A 72 16.47 -2.23 -8.69
CA LEU A 72 15.85 -0.90 -8.58
C LEU A 72 16.87 0.23 -8.60
N LEU A 73 18.11 -0.06 -8.19
CA LEU A 73 19.27 0.83 -8.32
C LEU A 73 19.81 0.85 -9.76
N THR A 74 18.94 1.17 -10.71
CA THR A 74 19.27 1.42 -12.10
C THR A 74 18.72 2.78 -12.49
N LYS A 75 19.28 3.42 -13.52
CA LYS A 75 18.79 4.69 -14.05
C LYS A 75 17.31 4.61 -14.39
N ALA A 76 16.85 3.51 -14.99
CA ALA A 76 15.42 3.30 -15.24
C ALA A 76 14.58 3.28 -13.95
N GLY A 77 15.08 2.66 -12.88
CA GLY A 77 14.40 2.65 -11.57
C GLY A 77 14.37 4.05 -10.93
N ILE A 78 15.49 4.78 -10.97
CA ILE A 78 15.58 6.15 -10.46
C ILE A 78 14.73 7.11 -11.31
N ASP A 79 14.72 6.97 -12.63
CA ASP A 79 13.87 7.74 -13.55
C ASP A 79 12.38 7.50 -13.28
N MET A 80 11.99 6.26 -12.94
CA MET A 80 10.63 5.95 -12.52
C MET A 80 10.27 6.68 -11.23
N MET A 81 11.19 6.78 -10.27
CA MET A 81 10.99 7.55 -9.03
C MET A 81 10.85 9.06 -9.31
N PHE A 82 11.66 9.63 -10.21
CA PHE A 82 11.50 11.03 -10.64
C PHE A 82 10.14 11.29 -11.30
N ASN A 83 9.71 10.40 -12.18
CA ASN A 83 8.41 10.52 -12.82
C ASN A 83 7.25 10.38 -11.82
N PHE A 84 7.40 9.50 -10.83
CA PHE A 84 6.43 9.39 -9.74
C PHE A 84 6.37 10.68 -8.92
N ASP A 85 7.51 11.23 -8.51
CA ASP A 85 7.57 12.49 -7.77
C ASP A 85 6.93 13.66 -8.53
N LYS A 86 7.21 13.76 -9.83
CA LYS A 86 6.57 14.75 -10.70
C LYS A 86 5.05 14.59 -10.72
N LYS A 87 4.55 13.35 -10.91
CA LYS A 87 3.11 13.09 -10.91
C LYS A 87 2.45 13.45 -9.58
N VAL A 88 3.09 13.16 -8.44
CA VAL A 88 2.58 13.53 -7.12
C VAL A 88 2.45 15.04 -6.98
N LYS A 89 3.46 15.80 -7.44
CA LYS A 89 3.46 17.28 -7.41
C LYS A 89 2.42 17.90 -8.34
N GLU A 90 2.04 17.20 -9.41
CA GLU A 90 0.98 17.59 -10.35
C GLU A 90 -0.43 17.22 -9.87
N ILE A 91 -0.59 16.52 -8.73
CA ILE A 91 -1.91 16.20 -8.20
C ILE A 91 -2.60 17.49 -7.73
N GLU A 92 -3.77 17.71 -8.31
CA GLU A 92 -4.71 18.76 -7.91
C GLU A 92 -5.91 18.14 -7.19
N ILE A 93 -6.24 18.68 -6.02
CA ILE A 93 -7.35 18.24 -5.19
C ILE A 93 -8.32 19.40 -5.05
N THR A 94 -9.55 19.24 -5.53
CA THR A 94 -10.61 20.22 -5.28
C THR A 94 -11.34 19.89 -3.99
N TYR A 95 -11.34 20.83 -3.04
CA TYR A 95 -12.07 20.73 -1.78
C TYR A 95 -12.77 22.06 -1.47
N ASP A 96 -14.08 22.01 -1.24
CA ASP A 96 -14.88 23.21 -0.93
C ASP A 96 -14.78 24.29 -2.01
N ASP A 97 -14.90 23.85 -3.28
CA ASP A 97 -14.75 24.68 -4.49
C ASP A 97 -13.40 25.42 -4.61
N LYS A 98 -12.41 25.03 -3.79
CA LYS A 98 -11.02 25.50 -3.88
C LYS A 98 -10.13 24.41 -4.42
N LEU A 99 -9.20 24.80 -5.29
CA LEU A 99 -8.16 23.93 -5.82
C LEU A 99 -6.96 23.97 -4.87
N TYR A 100 -6.52 22.79 -4.44
CA TYR A 100 -5.30 22.59 -3.66
C TYR A 100 -4.31 21.79 -4.49
N THR A 101 -3.08 22.27 -4.55
CA THR A 101 -1.94 21.57 -5.14
C THR A 101 -1.12 20.90 -4.05
N PHE A 102 -0.15 20.08 -4.44
CA PHE A 102 0.84 19.55 -3.50
C PHE A 102 1.50 20.64 -2.64
N TYR A 103 1.84 21.79 -3.24
CA TYR A 103 2.52 22.88 -2.56
C TYR A 103 1.66 23.58 -1.51
N ASP A 104 0.33 23.52 -1.65
CA ASP A 104 -0.61 24.08 -0.67
C ASP A 104 -0.80 23.15 0.56
N LEU A 105 -0.43 21.88 0.42
CA LEU A 105 -0.68 20.83 1.41
C LEU A 105 0.60 20.30 2.06
N CYS A 106 1.77 20.62 1.52
CA CYS A 106 3.04 20.10 2.02
C CYS A 106 3.49 20.81 3.31
N THR A 107 4.20 20.10 4.17
CA THR A 107 4.95 20.73 5.26
C THR A 107 6.19 21.39 4.67
N VAL A 108 6.37 22.69 4.89
CA VAL A 108 7.56 23.41 4.44
C VAL A 108 8.68 23.36 5.48
N ASN A 109 9.92 23.22 5.02
CA ASN A 109 11.09 23.39 5.88
C ASN A 109 11.25 24.88 6.24
N ALA A 110 11.34 25.19 7.53
CA ALA A 110 11.40 26.58 8.01
C ALA A 110 12.64 27.37 7.54
N ILE A 111 13.69 26.68 7.08
CA ILE A 111 14.93 27.28 6.61
C ILE A 111 14.89 27.54 5.10
N THR A 112 14.53 26.51 4.32
CA THR A 112 14.56 26.59 2.84
C THR A 112 13.25 27.06 2.23
N TRP A 113 12.15 27.05 2.99
CA TRP A 113 10.79 27.30 2.51
C TRP A 113 10.32 26.34 1.41
N GLU A 114 11.00 25.20 1.28
CA GLU A 114 10.67 24.15 0.33
C GLU A 114 9.83 23.06 1.00
N CYS A 115 8.95 22.42 0.24
CA CYS A 115 8.21 21.24 0.70
C CYS A 115 9.18 20.15 1.16
N GLN A 116 8.97 19.64 2.36
CA GLN A 116 9.74 18.54 2.91
C GLN A 116 9.33 17.22 2.23
N VAL A 117 10.14 16.84 1.24
CA VAL A 117 10.14 15.52 0.61
C VAL A 117 11.44 14.84 0.99
N SER A 118 11.39 13.57 1.37
CA SER A 118 12.59 12.79 1.64
C SER A 118 12.58 11.44 0.94
N GLY A 119 13.76 10.98 0.53
CA GLY A 119 13.95 9.67 -0.07
C GLY A 119 15.20 9.61 -0.94
N ILE A 120 15.33 8.55 -1.74
CA ILE A 120 16.57 8.29 -2.49
C ILE A 120 16.95 9.41 -3.48
N LEU A 121 15.97 10.20 -3.92
CA LEU A 121 16.18 11.32 -4.82
C LEU A 121 16.96 12.49 -4.18
N ASP A 122 17.04 12.54 -2.85
CA ASP A 122 17.83 13.54 -2.11
C ASP A 122 19.31 13.48 -2.47
N PHE A 123 19.83 12.30 -2.79
CA PHE A 123 21.24 12.13 -3.20
C PHE A 123 21.60 12.91 -4.48
N TRP A 124 20.59 13.27 -5.27
CA TRP A 124 20.74 14.08 -6.48
C TRP A 124 20.01 15.42 -6.38
N ASN A 125 19.65 15.87 -5.18
CA ASN A 125 18.90 17.11 -4.93
C ASN A 125 17.64 17.22 -5.81
N PHE A 126 16.92 16.11 -6.02
CA PHE A 126 15.79 16.03 -6.95
C PHE A 126 16.09 16.54 -8.37
N ASN A 127 17.34 16.45 -8.83
CA ASN A 127 17.73 16.80 -10.18
C ASN A 127 18.10 15.55 -10.99
N GLN A 128 17.19 15.15 -11.89
CA GLN A 128 17.35 13.98 -12.75
C GLN A 128 18.60 14.06 -13.65
N SER A 129 19.06 15.27 -14.02
CA SER A 129 20.24 15.41 -14.88
C SER A 129 21.55 15.00 -14.20
N LEU A 130 21.55 14.91 -12.86
CA LEU A 130 22.71 14.49 -12.07
C LEU A 130 22.83 12.95 -11.96
N VAL A 131 21.85 12.20 -12.49
CA VAL A 131 21.84 10.74 -12.40
C VAL A 131 22.66 10.11 -13.52
N GLU A 132 23.84 9.63 -13.15
CA GLU A 132 24.72 8.84 -14.00
C GLU A 132 24.62 7.34 -13.64
N GLN A 133 24.20 6.50 -14.61
CA GLN A 133 23.94 5.06 -14.43
C GLN A 133 25.07 4.35 -13.68
N ASP A 134 26.33 4.58 -14.07
CA ASP A 134 27.48 3.86 -13.55
C ASP A 134 27.94 4.37 -12.16
N LYS A 135 27.36 5.48 -11.69
CA LYS A 135 27.69 6.11 -10.40
C LYS A 135 26.57 5.99 -9.37
N ILE A 136 25.41 5.41 -9.70
CA ILE A 136 24.27 5.33 -8.77
C ILE A 136 24.68 4.66 -7.47
N ILE A 137 25.32 3.49 -7.57
CA ILE A 137 25.73 2.71 -6.40
C ILE A 137 26.85 3.43 -5.62
N SER A 138 27.81 4.06 -6.29
CA SER A 138 28.89 4.77 -5.61
C SER A 138 28.37 6.00 -4.86
N VAL A 139 27.49 6.80 -5.48
CA VAL A 139 26.88 7.98 -4.84
C VAL A 139 26.13 7.59 -3.56
N ILE A 140 25.34 6.52 -3.60
CA ILE A 140 24.61 6.02 -2.43
C ILE A 140 25.57 5.59 -1.32
N ASN A 141 26.64 4.86 -1.67
CA ASN A 141 27.64 4.39 -0.70
C ASN A 141 28.54 5.52 -0.17
N ASP A 142 28.83 6.56 -0.94
CA ASP A 142 29.59 7.73 -0.50
C ASP A 142 28.80 8.55 0.52
N GLN A 143 27.49 8.72 0.28
CA GLN A 143 26.58 9.40 1.21
C GLN A 143 26.38 8.61 2.52
N LYS A 144 26.58 7.28 2.49
CA LYS A 144 26.60 6.44 3.68
C LYS A 144 27.65 6.83 4.71
N ASN A 145 28.78 7.36 4.25
CA ASN A 145 29.85 7.79 5.14
C ASN A 145 29.61 9.17 5.77
N ILE A 146 28.69 9.96 5.20
CA ILE A 146 28.35 11.31 5.69
C ILE A 146 27.28 11.25 6.77
N VAL A 147 26.29 10.37 6.63
CA VAL A 147 25.22 10.16 7.62
C VAL A 147 25.55 8.92 8.44
N THR A 148 26.07 9.12 9.66
CA THR A 148 26.52 8.08 10.59
C THR A 148 25.58 6.85 10.65
N GLY A 149 25.92 5.82 9.87
CA GLY A 149 25.86 4.39 10.18
C GLY A 149 24.52 3.69 10.47
N GLN A 150 23.42 4.37 10.80
CA GLN A 150 22.20 3.68 11.29
C GLN A 150 20.86 4.17 10.73
N TYR A 151 20.79 5.37 10.15
CA TYR A 151 19.49 5.98 9.77
C TYR A 151 19.17 5.96 8.28
N LEU A 152 20.14 5.67 7.41
CA LEU A 152 19.94 5.80 5.96
C LEU A 152 18.90 4.84 5.39
N ASP A 153 18.73 3.67 5.98
CA ASP A 153 17.93 2.61 5.35
C ASP A 153 16.45 3.07 5.25
N GLU A 154 15.81 3.46 6.36
CA GLU A 154 14.41 3.97 6.29
C GLU A 154 14.31 5.45 5.91
N SER A 155 15.23 6.31 6.36
CA SER A 155 15.12 7.76 6.13
C SER A 155 15.43 8.18 4.70
N ALA A 156 16.33 7.46 4.00
CA ALA A 156 16.58 7.66 2.57
C ALA A 156 15.60 6.86 1.70
N GLY A 157 14.58 6.25 2.29
CA GLY A 157 13.53 5.55 1.58
C GLY A 157 14.02 4.31 0.83
N MET A 158 14.88 3.49 1.44
CA MET A 158 15.38 2.25 0.84
C MET A 158 15.14 1.05 1.75
N LEU A 159 14.22 0.16 1.37
CA LEU A 159 13.90 -1.04 2.16
C LEU A 159 14.42 -2.31 1.48
N GLY A 160 14.78 -3.31 2.29
CA GLY A 160 15.29 -4.60 1.81
C GLY A 160 16.65 -4.49 1.11
N LEU A 161 17.62 -3.86 1.79
CA LEU A 161 18.99 -3.68 1.29
C LEU A 161 19.78 -4.99 1.30
N THR A 162 20.55 -5.24 0.25
CA THR A 162 21.61 -6.25 0.24
C THR A 162 22.98 -5.56 0.19
N LYS A 163 23.89 -5.98 1.07
CA LYS A 163 25.24 -5.41 1.22
C LYS A 163 26.30 -6.48 0.93
N ASN A 164 27.46 -6.08 0.41
CA ASN A 164 28.62 -6.98 0.25
C ASN A 164 29.41 -7.15 1.57
N ASP A 165 30.50 -7.92 1.56
CA ASP A 165 31.34 -8.17 2.75
C ASP A 165 32.00 -6.90 3.32
N ASN A 166 32.15 -5.86 2.51
CA ASN A 166 32.65 -4.54 2.93
C ASN A 166 31.52 -3.64 3.50
N GLY A 167 30.28 -4.14 3.54
CA GLY A 167 29.10 -3.40 3.98
C GLY A 167 28.56 -2.39 2.97
N GLU A 168 29.04 -2.40 1.73
CA GLU A 168 28.56 -1.53 0.64
C GLU A 168 27.23 -2.06 0.10
N ILE A 169 26.29 -1.15 -0.14
CA ILE A 169 25.00 -1.47 -0.74
C ILE A 169 25.22 -1.88 -2.19
N ILE A 170 24.73 -3.05 -2.58
CA ILE A 170 24.80 -3.58 -3.94
C ILE A 170 23.41 -3.75 -4.57
N GLU A 171 22.37 -3.84 -3.74
CA GLU A 171 20.98 -4.01 -4.18
C GLU A 171 19.99 -3.43 -3.17
N VAL A 172 18.83 -2.99 -3.68
CA VAL A 172 17.70 -2.49 -2.90
C VAL A 172 16.43 -3.12 -3.45
N ALA A 173 15.58 -3.68 -2.57
CA ALA A 173 14.33 -4.33 -2.96
C ALA A 173 13.17 -3.35 -3.14
N VAL A 174 13.16 -2.23 -2.40
CA VAL A 174 12.10 -1.21 -2.47
C VAL A 174 12.68 0.20 -2.33
N LEU A 175 12.25 1.10 -3.20
CA LEU A 175 12.47 2.55 -3.09
C LEU A 175 11.19 3.24 -2.66
N THR A 176 11.28 4.17 -1.72
CA THR A 176 10.16 4.96 -1.20
C THR A 176 10.47 6.45 -1.24
N LEU A 177 9.42 7.25 -1.43
CA LEU A 177 9.43 8.69 -1.26
C LEU A 177 8.42 9.05 -0.19
N ASN A 178 8.86 9.84 0.78
CA ASN A 178 8.04 10.28 1.90
C ASN A 178 7.70 11.75 1.70
N TYR A 179 6.40 12.04 1.71
CA TYR A 179 5.86 13.39 1.59
C TYR A 179 5.30 13.80 2.94
N ALA A 180 5.87 14.83 3.56
CA ALA A 180 5.28 15.44 4.74
C ALA A 180 4.17 16.39 4.30
N MET A 181 2.94 16.13 4.76
CA MET A 181 1.78 16.99 4.50
C MET A 181 1.32 17.64 5.80
N GLU A 182 0.96 18.92 5.73
CA GLU A 182 0.39 19.63 6.86
C GLU A 182 -0.97 19.00 7.20
N LYS A 183 -1.10 18.56 8.46
CA LYS A 183 -2.39 18.08 8.95
C LYS A 183 -3.30 19.29 9.06
N GLN A 184 -4.26 19.42 8.17
CA GLN A 184 -5.34 20.38 8.40
C GLN A 184 -6.08 19.95 9.67
N ASP A 185 -5.82 20.66 10.77
CA ASP A 185 -6.44 20.37 12.06
C ASP A 185 -7.95 20.53 11.94
N LYS A 186 -8.63 19.38 11.94
CA LYS A 186 -10.07 19.26 12.05
C LYS A 186 -10.55 19.89 13.36
N LYS A 187 -10.90 21.18 13.33
CA LYS A 187 -12.02 21.68 14.12
C LYS A 187 -13.38 21.35 13.51
N GLU A 188 -13.43 20.72 12.33
CA GLU A 188 -14.66 20.21 11.73
C GLU A 188 -14.75 18.67 11.79
N LYS A 189 -15.84 18.20 12.38
CA LYS A 189 -16.20 16.78 12.51
C LYS A 189 -16.12 16.08 11.14
N PRO A 190 -15.71 14.80 11.10
CA PRO A 190 -15.68 14.03 9.86
C PRO A 190 -17.11 13.76 9.39
N THR A 191 -17.65 14.63 8.56
CA THR A 191 -18.79 14.33 7.69
C THR A 191 -18.28 13.68 6.41
N GLU A 192 -19.07 12.80 5.82
CA GLU A 192 -18.99 11.99 4.57
C GLU A 192 -17.93 12.28 3.46
N LYS A 193 -17.26 13.44 3.46
CA LYS A 193 -16.30 13.92 2.46
C LYS A 193 -15.02 13.09 2.31
N TRP A 194 -14.55 12.38 3.35
CA TRP A 194 -13.36 11.51 3.24
C TRP A 194 -13.54 10.31 2.31
N LEU A 195 -14.79 9.87 2.08
CA LEU A 195 -15.10 8.76 1.18
C LEU A 195 -14.77 9.09 -0.30
N LYS A 196 -14.80 10.38 -0.69
CA LYS A 196 -14.56 10.80 -2.09
C LYS A 196 -13.07 10.82 -2.48
N LEU A 197 -12.17 11.16 -1.56
CA LEU A 197 -10.73 11.18 -1.83
C LEU A 197 -10.19 9.77 -2.12
N HIS A 198 -10.74 8.76 -1.43
CA HIS A 198 -10.38 7.35 -1.64
C HIS A 198 -10.78 6.83 -3.04
N ILE A 199 -11.89 7.33 -3.62
CA ILE A 199 -12.37 6.94 -4.95
C ILE A 199 -11.47 7.51 -6.06
N LEU A 200 -10.91 8.71 -5.87
CA LEU A 200 -10.02 9.34 -6.85
C LEU A 200 -8.66 8.63 -6.96
N LEU A 201 -8.09 8.18 -5.83
CA LEU A 201 -6.84 7.42 -5.84
C LEU A 201 -6.97 6.04 -6.48
N LYS A 202 -8.14 5.40 -6.38
CA LYS A 202 -8.40 4.10 -7.03
C LYS A 202 -8.35 4.19 -8.56
N LYS A 203 -8.82 5.29 -9.16
CA LYS A 203 -8.79 5.50 -10.62
C LYS A 203 -7.38 5.70 -11.18
N LEU A 204 -6.45 6.23 -10.38
CA LEU A 204 -5.04 6.39 -10.79
C LEU A 204 -4.28 5.06 -10.88
N ASN A 205 -4.80 4.00 -10.23
CA ASN A 205 -4.20 2.65 -10.26
C ASN A 205 -4.74 1.78 -11.41
N GLU A 206 -5.72 2.29 -12.17
CA GLU A 206 -6.32 1.63 -13.35
C GLU A 206 -5.75 2.17 -14.69
N ILE A 207 -4.77 3.08 -14.64
CA ILE A 207 -4.03 3.64 -15.79
C ILE A 207 -2.57 3.17 -15.71
#